data_AF-A0A9X5MQM0-F1
#
_entry.id   AF-A0A9X5MQM0-F1
#
_cell.length_a   1.000
_cell.length_b   1.000
_cell.length_c   1.000
_cell.angle_alpha   90.00
_cell.angle_beta   90.00
_cell.angle_gamma   90.00
#
_symmetry.space_group_name_H-M   'P 1'
#
loop_
_entity.id
_entity.type
_entity.pdbx_description
1 polymer ?
#
loop_
_entity_poly.entity_id
_entity_poly.type
_entity_poly.pdbx_seq_one_letter_code
_entity_poly.pdbx_strand_id
1 'polypeptide(L)'
;MDGLMKLPLLFITLSFCAVSSLPAVAASTQCTETEKQANIANSDIMLLISYNGPVKSVTMTSTIPHDGRFKALKGEIHFDECGKLLKDSTSMQEYVEGNVETHLIRTLPNNPSVIRYQFQIKNAYGAHSIYMQETYHKNGQNQFNKRVIEYYANDGTLLDTITSQFDYQDGRIVKETSKSSDPTTEAITTEYQYNPQGKLQTVIEDGKINVEYQYDREGKVITQSNYVKGINGEDKSFITTCLEWDKFANCSKEELESTIKFNDEVINFSKATLHNEFIYYE
;
A
#
# COMPACT_ATOMS: atom_id res chain seq x y z
N MET A 1 12.43 88.49 27.59
CA MET A 1 11.54 87.69 26.75
C MET A 1 12.40 86.58 26.16
N ASP A 2 12.88 85.70 27.02
CA ASP A 2 12.18 84.48 27.48
C ASP A 2 12.27 83.42 26.38
N GLY A 3 12.89 82.26 26.56
CA GLY A 3 13.44 81.71 27.79
C GLY A 3 14.13 80.36 27.52
N LEU A 4 15.02 80.06 28.46
CA LEU A 4 15.43 78.78 29.05
C LEU A 4 15.70 77.55 28.15
N MET A 5 16.92 77.00 28.12
CA MET A 5 17.57 76.09 29.12
C MET A 5 16.84 74.73 29.24
N LYS A 6 17.44 73.53 29.12
CA LYS A 6 18.75 72.99 29.52
C LYS A 6 19.04 71.67 28.78
N LEU A 7 20.33 71.35 28.60
CA LEU A 7 20.85 69.96 28.67
C LEU A 7 21.31 69.70 30.12
N PRO A 8 21.25 68.47 30.66
CA PRO A 8 22.52 67.72 30.77
C PRO A 8 22.41 66.17 30.73
N LEU A 9 23.55 65.54 30.46
CA LEU A 9 23.91 64.14 30.76
C LEU A 9 23.83 63.83 32.27
N LEU A 10 23.44 62.61 32.66
CA LEU A 10 24.25 61.68 33.50
C LEU A 10 23.60 60.30 33.74
N PHE A 11 24.50 59.32 33.82
CA PHE A 11 24.39 57.87 33.99
C PHE A 11 23.52 57.35 35.17
N ILE A 12 22.82 56.22 34.96
CA ILE A 12 22.78 55.05 35.87
C ILE A 12 22.65 53.75 35.05
N THR A 13 23.61 52.86 35.24
CA THR A 13 23.61 51.43 34.87
C THR A 13 22.69 50.61 35.78
N LEU A 14 21.92 49.66 35.26
CA LEU A 14 22.00 48.23 35.66
C LEU A 14 21.00 47.37 34.89
N SER A 15 21.52 46.24 34.43
CA SER A 15 20.84 45.08 33.86
C SER A 15 19.71 44.55 34.75
N PHE A 16 18.56 44.24 34.15
CA PHE A 16 17.76 43.08 34.53
C PHE A 16 17.27 42.38 33.27
N CYS A 17 17.77 41.16 33.08
CA CYS A 17 17.31 40.20 32.11
C CYS A 17 15.79 40.03 32.20
N ALA A 18 15.09 40.27 31.09
CA ALA A 18 13.87 39.55 30.78
C ALA A 18 14.04 39.03 29.36
N VAL A 19 14.95 38.05 29.22
CA VAL A 19 14.83 37.07 28.15
C VAL A 19 13.49 36.42 28.41
N SER A 20 12.45 36.84 27.71
CA SER A 20 11.23 36.07 27.60
C SER A 20 11.63 34.83 26.80
N SER A 21 12.15 33.83 27.52
CA SER A 21 12.12 32.46 27.06
C SER A 21 10.64 32.13 26.92
N LEU A 22 10.08 32.42 25.74
CA LEU A 22 8.94 31.66 25.28
C LEU A 22 9.34 30.20 25.50
N PRO A 23 8.60 29.43 26.31
CA PRO A 23 8.79 28.00 26.26
C PRO A 23 8.49 27.65 24.81
N ALA A 24 9.55 27.36 24.04
CA ALA A 24 9.45 26.49 22.90
C ALA A 24 8.91 25.20 23.49
N VAL A 25 7.58 25.11 23.57
CA VAL A 25 6.90 23.86 23.82
C VAL A 25 7.33 23.04 22.62
N ALA A 26 8.31 22.17 22.83
CA ALA A 26 8.56 21.05 21.95
C ALA A 26 7.26 20.24 21.98
N ALA A 27 6.32 20.60 21.10
CA ALA A 27 5.22 19.74 20.74
C ALA A 27 5.87 18.42 20.35
N SER A 28 5.41 17.29 20.92
CA SER A 28 5.96 15.97 20.62
C SER A 28 6.24 15.82 19.12
N THR A 29 7.52 15.82 18.78
CA THR A 29 8.06 16.15 17.45
C THR A 29 8.23 14.90 16.60
N GLN A 30 7.21 14.44 15.89
CA GLN A 30 7.46 13.44 14.84
C GLN A 30 6.67 13.66 13.54
N CYS A 31 5.41 14.07 13.60
CA CYS A 31 4.63 14.43 12.42
C CYS A 31 3.32 15.13 12.79
N THR A 32 2.84 15.96 11.88
CA THR A 32 1.51 16.57 11.89
C THR A 32 0.42 15.56 11.52
N GLU A 33 -0.84 15.85 11.89
CA GLU A 33 -1.97 15.02 11.51
C GLU A 33 -2.13 14.92 9.99
N THR A 34 -1.90 16.02 9.27
CA THR A 34 -1.93 16.03 7.80
C THR A 34 -0.89 15.09 7.19
N GLU A 35 0.31 15.05 7.76
CA GLU A 35 1.36 14.10 7.30
C GLU A 35 0.96 12.65 7.57
N LYS A 36 0.37 12.36 8.73
CA LYS A 36 -0.15 11.02 9.04
C LYS A 36 -1.22 10.59 8.05
N GLN A 37 -2.20 11.45 7.78
CA GLN A 37 -3.26 11.17 6.81
C GLN A 37 -2.71 10.94 5.41
N ALA A 38 -1.73 11.72 4.97
CA ALA A 38 -1.07 11.52 3.68
C ALA A 38 -0.29 10.19 3.62
N ASN A 39 0.41 9.82 4.69
CA ASN A 39 1.15 8.55 4.76
C ASN A 39 0.22 7.34 4.75
N ILE A 40 -0.89 7.38 5.48
CA ILE A 40 -1.91 6.34 5.48
C ILE A 40 -2.54 6.22 4.10
N ALA A 41 -3.01 7.32 3.51
CA ALA A 41 -3.62 7.31 2.18
C ALA A 41 -2.67 6.77 1.09
N ASN A 42 -1.39 7.12 1.17
CA ASN A 42 -0.36 6.56 0.29
C ASN A 42 -0.20 5.04 0.50
N SER A 43 -0.10 4.60 1.76
CA SER A 43 0.08 3.19 2.08
C SER A 43 -1.13 2.36 1.64
N ASP A 44 -2.34 2.86 1.84
CA ASP A 44 -3.58 2.22 1.39
C ASP A 44 -3.58 1.98 -0.13
N ILE A 45 -3.10 2.94 -0.93
CA ILE A 45 -2.98 2.80 -2.38
C ILE A 45 -1.88 1.81 -2.78
N MET A 46 -0.72 1.85 -2.11
CA MET A 46 0.38 0.93 -2.39
C MET A 46 0.05 -0.52 -2.03
N LEU A 47 -0.62 -0.72 -0.90
CA LEU A 47 -0.90 -2.05 -0.34
C LEU A 47 -2.24 -2.60 -0.83
N LEU A 48 -3.16 -1.73 -1.25
CA LEU A 48 -4.59 -2.06 -1.39
C LEU A 48 -5.10 -2.73 -0.11
N ILE A 49 -4.74 -2.16 1.05
CA ILE A 49 -5.20 -2.61 2.37
C ILE A 49 -5.23 -1.37 3.26
N SER A 50 -6.33 -1.17 3.97
CA SER A 50 -6.43 -0.14 5.02
C SER A 50 -6.35 -0.79 6.40
N TYR A 51 -5.41 -0.34 7.23
CA TYR A 51 -5.30 -0.77 8.62
C TYR A 51 -5.90 0.27 9.58
N ASN A 52 -6.48 -0.22 10.67
CA ASN A 52 -7.05 0.60 11.73
C ASN A 52 -6.09 0.73 12.92
N GLY A 53 -6.06 1.90 13.54
CA GLY A 53 -5.21 2.15 14.71
C GLY A 53 -3.73 2.38 14.37
N PRO A 54 -2.88 2.59 15.39
CA PRO A 54 -1.48 2.94 15.21
C PRO A 54 -0.62 1.69 14.97
N VAL A 55 -0.86 1.00 13.84
CA VAL A 55 -0.13 -0.23 13.48
C VAL A 55 1.35 0.07 13.32
N LYS A 56 2.18 -0.68 14.04
CA LYS A 56 3.63 -0.68 13.93
C LYS A 56 4.10 -1.75 12.95
N SER A 57 3.55 -2.95 13.04
CA SER A 57 3.88 -4.04 12.13
C SER A 57 2.76 -5.06 12.01
N VAL A 58 2.74 -5.75 10.87
CA VAL A 58 1.88 -6.89 10.60
C VAL A 58 2.73 -8.06 10.13
N THR A 59 2.60 -9.20 10.78
CA THR A 59 3.21 -10.47 10.34
C THR A 59 2.11 -11.41 9.86
N MET A 60 2.17 -11.81 8.59
CA MET A 60 1.24 -12.76 7.99
C MET A 60 1.88 -14.13 7.89
N THR A 61 1.17 -15.16 8.34
CA THR A 61 1.49 -16.57 8.13
C THR A 61 0.28 -17.32 7.59
N SER A 62 0.48 -18.54 7.08
CA SER A 62 -0.62 -19.33 6.51
C SER A 62 -0.65 -20.76 7.02
N THR A 63 -1.85 -21.28 7.28
CA THR A 63 -2.14 -22.71 7.36
C THR A 63 -2.73 -23.17 6.04
N ILE A 64 -2.11 -24.18 5.43
CA ILE A 64 -2.45 -24.62 4.08
C ILE A 64 -2.97 -26.07 4.15
N PRO A 65 -4.20 -26.34 3.67
CA PRO A 65 -4.72 -27.69 3.52
C PRO A 65 -3.83 -28.55 2.62
N HIS A 66 -3.83 -29.87 2.83
CA HIS A 66 -3.07 -30.79 1.97
C HIS A 66 -3.65 -30.85 0.55
N ASP A 67 -4.95 -30.63 0.42
CA ASP A 67 -5.69 -30.53 -0.82
C ASP A 67 -5.76 -29.07 -1.28
N GLY A 68 -4.94 -28.74 -2.28
CA GLY A 68 -4.94 -27.39 -2.83
C GLY A 68 -3.68 -27.10 -3.62
N ARG A 69 -3.68 -25.90 -4.21
CA ARG A 69 -2.56 -25.39 -4.99
C ARG A 69 -1.60 -24.56 -4.16
N PHE A 70 -2.06 -23.93 -3.09
CA PHE A 70 -1.19 -23.11 -2.26
C PHE A 70 -0.08 -23.95 -1.62
N LYS A 71 1.11 -23.36 -1.52
CA LYS A 71 2.30 -23.99 -0.94
C LYS A 71 2.88 -23.18 0.22
N ALA A 72 2.87 -21.86 0.10
CA ALA A 72 3.25 -20.96 1.19
C ALA A 72 2.66 -19.57 0.93
N LEU A 73 2.08 -18.95 1.96
CA LEU A 73 1.82 -17.51 1.99
C LEU A 73 2.43 -16.93 3.27
N LYS A 74 3.20 -15.86 3.13
CA LYS A 74 3.78 -15.16 4.27
C LYS A 74 4.03 -13.69 3.94
N GLY A 75 4.04 -12.87 4.97
CA GLY A 75 4.14 -11.43 4.81
C GLY A 75 4.69 -10.73 6.03
N GLU A 76 5.33 -9.60 5.81
CA GLU A 76 5.81 -8.73 6.88
C GLU A 76 5.72 -7.27 6.42
N ILE A 77 4.96 -6.46 7.15
CA ILE A 77 4.73 -5.04 6.86
C ILE A 77 5.11 -4.23 8.10
N HIS A 78 5.80 -3.10 7.92
CA HIS A 78 6.17 -2.20 9.01
C HIS A 78 5.83 -0.75 8.67
N PHE A 79 5.40 -0.01 9.67
CA PHE A 79 5.16 1.43 9.62
C PHE A 79 5.96 2.15 10.71
N ASP A 80 6.24 3.43 10.51
CA ASP A 80 6.64 4.31 11.61
C ASP A 80 5.41 4.85 12.38
N GLU A 81 5.65 5.59 13.47
CA GLU A 81 4.61 6.24 14.28
C GLU A 81 3.77 7.28 13.50
N CYS A 82 4.24 7.65 12.31
CA CYS A 82 3.57 8.57 11.40
C CYS A 82 2.79 7.86 10.30
N GLY A 83 2.66 6.52 10.38
CA GLY A 83 1.95 5.70 9.40
C GLY A 83 2.69 5.54 8.07
N LYS A 84 3.96 5.93 7.99
CA LYS A 84 4.76 5.78 6.78
C LYS A 84 5.19 4.33 6.64
N LEU A 85 4.91 3.73 5.50
CA LEU A 85 5.38 2.39 5.15
C LEU A 85 6.93 2.34 5.14
N LEU A 86 7.50 1.49 5.99
CA LEU A 86 8.95 1.29 6.12
C LEU A 86 9.41 -0.01 5.47
N LYS A 87 8.54 -1.03 5.46
CA LYS A 87 8.82 -2.35 4.92
C LYS A 87 7.53 -2.98 4.43
N ASP A 88 7.65 -3.70 3.33
CA ASP A 88 6.70 -4.69 2.87
C ASP A 88 7.49 -5.83 2.25
N SER A 89 7.27 -7.04 2.74
CA SER A 89 7.85 -8.26 2.18
C SER A 89 6.79 -9.35 2.21
N THR A 90 6.11 -9.56 1.09
CA THR A 90 5.08 -10.59 0.94
C THR A 90 5.49 -11.62 -0.11
N SER A 91 5.11 -12.88 0.11
CA SER A 91 5.34 -13.94 -0.86
C SER A 91 4.19 -14.93 -0.92
N MET A 92 3.80 -15.33 -2.13
CA MET A 92 2.82 -16.36 -2.40
C MET A 92 3.42 -17.41 -3.33
N GLN A 93 3.38 -18.67 -2.89
CA GLN A 93 3.77 -19.83 -3.68
C GLN A 93 2.55 -20.70 -3.94
N GLU A 94 2.36 -21.09 -5.20
CA GLU A 94 1.27 -21.98 -5.61
C GLU A 94 1.72 -22.93 -6.72
N TYR A 95 1.04 -24.07 -6.84
CA TYR A 95 1.06 -24.90 -8.04
C TYR A 95 0.08 -24.33 -9.07
N VAL A 96 0.42 -24.38 -10.35
CA VAL A 96 -0.49 -23.98 -11.43
C VAL A 96 -1.06 -25.20 -12.14
N GLU A 97 -0.19 -26.05 -12.67
CA GLU A 97 -0.57 -27.29 -13.35
C GLU A 97 0.57 -28.32 -13.23
N GLY A 98 0.23 -29.57 -12.90
CA GLY A 98 1.22 -30.63 -12.69
C GLY A 98 2.29 -30.24 -11.66
N ASN A 99 3.57 -30.29 -12.07
CA ASN A 99 4.73 -29.94 -11.24
C ASN A 99 5.26 -28.52 -11.51
N VAL A 100 4.43 -27.63 -12.06
CA VAL A 100 4.78 -26.22 -12.28
C VAL A 100 4.40 -25.40 -11.05
N GLU A 101 5.40 -24.75 -10.46
CA GLU A 101 5.27 -23.87 -9.31
C GLU A 101 5.41 -22.41 -9.74
N THR A 102 4.59 -21.52 -9.18
CA THR A 102 4.81 -20.08 -9.24
C THR A 102 5.18 -19.54 -7.87
N HIS A 103 5.98 -18.47 -7.88
CA HIS A 103 6.36 -17.75 -6.68
C HIS A 103 6.31 -16.26 -6.99
N LEU A 104 5.33 -15.58 -6.41
CA LEU A 104 5.25 -14.13 -6.42
C LEU A 104 5.91 -13.62 -5.14
N ILE A 105 6.92 -12.77 -5.29
CA ILE A 105 7.59 -12.08 -4.19
C ILE A 105 7.40 -10.59 -4.42
N ARG A 106 6.93 -9.88 -3.41
CA ARG A 106 6.80 -8.42 -3.40
C ARG A 106 7.64 -7.86 -2.26
N THR A 107 8.49 -6.88 -2.57
CA THR A 107 9.42 -6.29 -1.61
C THR A 107 9.49 -4.78 -1.75
N LEU A 108 9.45 -4.08 -0.62
CA LEU A 108 9.80 -2.68 -0.52
C LEU A 108 11.29 -2.61 -0.12
N PRO A 109 12.18 -2.16 -1.01
CA PRO A 109 13.58 -1.93 -0.66
C PRO A 109 13.69 -0.73 0.31
N ASN A 110 14.90 -0.30 0.67
CA ASN A 110 15.13 0.85 1.57
C ASN A 110 14.60 2.22 1.04
N ASN A 111 13.76 2.22 0.00
CA ASN A 111 13.00 3.36 -0.50
C ASN A 111 11.49 3.08 -0.33
N PRO A 112 10.78 3.85 0.53
CA PRO A 112 9.38 3.63 0.87
C PRO A 112 8.39 3.96 -0.25
N SER A 113 8.87 4.45 -1.40
CA SER A 113 8.03 4.74 -2.56
C SER A 113 8.34 3.81 -3.74
N VAL A 114 9.10 2.74 -3.51
CA VAL A 114 9.42 1.73 -4.53
C VAL A 114 8.91 0.38 -4.06
N ILE A 115 8.28 -0.37 -4.94
CA ILE A 115 7.93 -1.78 -4.73
C ILE A 115 8.53 -2.58 -5.87
N ARG A 116 9.17 -3.70 -5.54
CA ARG A 116 9.70 -4.66 -6.50
C ARG A 116 8.96 -5.96 -6.41
N TYR A 117 8.63 -6.50 -7.57
CA TYR A 117 8.01 -7.79 -7.73
C TYR A 117 8.96 -8.70 -8.49
N GLN A 118 9.06 -9.93 -8.01
CA GLN A 118 9.66 -11.02 -8.74
C GLN A 118 8.57 -12.09 -8.91
N PHE A 119 8.21 -12.38 -10.15
CA PHE A 119 7.33 -13.48 -10.49
C PHE A 119 8.17 -14.61 -11.08
N GLN A 120 8.27 -15.71 -10.36
CA GLN A 120 9.03 -16.89 -10.77
C GLN A 120 8.07 -17.99 -11.24
N ILE A 121 8.41 -18.66 -12.33
CA ILE A 121 7.82 -19.92 -12.76
C ILE A 121 8.91 -20.98 -12.69
N LYS A 122 8.65 -22.08 -12.01
CA LYS A 122 9.59 -23.19 -11.83
C LYS A 122 8.96 -24.51 -12.27
N ASN A 123 9.71 -25.31 -13.00
CA ASN A 123 9.34 -26.67 -13.39
C ASN A 123 10.54 -27.62 -13.23
N ALA A 124 10.42 -28.86 -13.72
CA ALA A 124 11.48 -29.87 -13.64
C ALA A 124 12.77 -29.49 -14.41
N TYR A 125 12.67 -28.57 -15.38
CA TYR A 125 13.76 -28.20 -16.29
C TYR A 125 14.46 -26.90 -15.88
N GLY A 126 13.86 -26.08 -15.03
CA GLY A 126 14.47 -24.83 -14.58
C GLY A 126 13.49 -23.85 -13.94
N ALA A 127 13.97 -22.65 -13.71
CA ALA A 127 13.18 -21.52 -13.22
C ALA A 127 13.40 -20.29 -14.10
N HIS A 128 12.32 -19.57 -14.40
CA HIS A 128 12.32 -18.32 -15.13
C HIS A 128 11.70 -17.23 -14.26
N SER A 129 12.27 -16.03 -14.28
CA SER A 129 11.72 -14.88 -13.57
C SER A 129 11.39 -13.74 -14.53
N ILE A 130 10.30 -13.03 -14.24
CA ILE A 130 10.09 -11.67 -14.72
C ILE A 130 10.07 -10.75 -13.51
N TYR A 131 10.53 -9.53 -13.71
CA TYR A 131 10.60 -8.53 -12.65
C TYR A 131 9.72 -7.34 -12.99
N MET A 132 9.13 -6.74 -11.97
CA MET A 132 8.38 -5.50 -12.10
C MET A 132 8.82 -4.55 -10.98
N GLN A 133 8.99 -3.28 -11.28
CA GLN A 133 9.27 -2.24 -10.30
C GLN A 133 8.22 -1.14 -10.41
N GLU A 134 7.51 -0.86 -9.32
CA GLU A 134 6.64 0.29 -9.20
C GLU A 134 7.37 1.39 -8.42
N THR A 135 7.40 2.60 -8.97
CA THR A 135 7.92 3.80 -8.32
C THR A 135 6.81 4.83 -8.20
N TYR A 136 6.51 5.24 -6.98
CA TYR A 136 5.52 6.24 -6.66
C TYR A 136 6.24 7.58 -6.42
N HIS A 137 5.81 8.61 -7.13
CA HIS A 137 6.29 9.98 -6.95
C HIS A 137 5.30 10.77 -6.13
N LYS A 138 5.83 11.72 -5.34
CA LYS A 138 5.04 12.56 -4.45
C LYS A 138 5.15 14.03 -4.83
N ASN A 139 4.07 14.78 -4.57
CA ASN A 139 4.07 16.23 -4.63
C ASN A 139 4.70 16.85 -3.36
N GLY A 140 4.72 18.19 -3.27
CA GLY A 140 5.24 18.93 -2.12
C GLY A 140 4.44 18.72 -0.81
N GLN A 141 3.26 18.13 -0.89
CA GLN A 141 2.37 17.79 0.23
C GLN A 141 2.48 16.30 0.62
N ASN A 142 3.50 15.57 0.12
CA ASN A 142 3.71 14.15 0.40
C ASN A 142 2.56 13.25 -0.10
N GLN A 143 1.79 13.68 -1.10
CA GLN A 143 0.74 12.88 -1.75
C GLN A 143 1.24 12.28 -3.06
N PHE A 144 0.88 11.04 -3.38
CA PHE A 144 1.25 10.43 -4.65
C PHE A 144 0.61 11.12 -5.86
N ASN A 145 1.41 11.63 -6.79
CA ASN A 145 0.88 12.28 -8.00
C ASN A 145 1.15 11.49 -9.29
N LYS A 146 2.12 10.57 -9.26
CA LYS A 146 2.54 9.79 -10.42
C LYS A 146 3.04 8.43 -9.99
N ARG A 147 2.76 7.41 -10.80
CA ARG A 147 3.35 6.07 -10.70
C ARG A 147 4.11 5.74 -11.97
N VAL A 148 5.23 5.04 -11.83
CA VAL A 148 5.99 4.48 -12.95
C VAL A 148 6.18 3.00 -12.70
N ILE A 149 5.74 2.16 -13.62
CA ILE A 149 5.90 0.72 -13.57
C ILE A 149 6.89 0.32 -14.66
N GLU A 150 7.96 -0.36 -14.29
CA GLU A 150 8.98 -0.87 -15.22
C GLU A 150 8.95 -2.40 -15.19
N TYR A 151 8.79 -3.02 -16.36
CA TYR A 151 8.83 -4.47 -16.52
C TYR A 151 10.18 -4.89 -17.06
N TYR A 152 10.78 -5.93 -16.49
CA TYR A 152 12.07 -6.45 -16.93
C TYR A 152 12.00 -7.96 -17.18
N ALA A 153 12.70 -8.38 -18.23
CA ALA A 153 12.97 -9.78 -18.51
C ALA A 153 13.97 -10.37 -17.49
N ASN A 154 14.14 -11.69 -17.56
CA ASN A 154 15.05 -12.41 -16.66
C ASN A 154 16.52 -11.94 -16.74
N ASP A 155 16.95 -11.47 -17.91
CA ASP A 155 18.30 -10.96 -18.16
C ASP A 155 18.47 -9.48 -17.81
N GLY A 156 17.43 -8.83 -17.28
CA GLY A 156 17.41 -7.42 -16.93
C GLY A 156 17.03 -6.47 -18.07
N THR A 157 16.72 -6.99 -19.26
CA THR A 157 16.22 -6.16 -20.37
C THR A 157 14.90 -5.50 -19.98
N LEU A 158 14.81 -4.17 -20.12
CA LEU A 158 13.56 -3.43 -19.94
C LEU A 158 12.58 -3.79 -21.06
N LEU A 159 11.42 -4.30 -20.69
CA LEU A 159 10.36 -4.75 -21.59
C LEU A 159 9.34 -3.65 -21.89
N ASP A 160 8.90 -2.93 -20.85
CA ASP A 160 7.97 -1.80 -20.99
C ASP A 160 8.09 -0.87 -19.78
N THR A 161 7.65 0.37 -19.96
CA THR A 161 7.44 1.36 -18.90
C THR A 161 6.04 1.92 -18.99
N ILE A 162 5.23 1.68 -17.96
CA ILE A 162 3.92 2.31 -17.80
C ILE A 162 4.09 3.54 -16.93
N THR A 163 3.65 4.70 -17.41
CA THR A 163 3.60 5.93 -16.63
C THR A 163 2.16 6.33 -16.37
N SER A 164 1.86 6.63 -15.10
CA SER A 164 0.52 6.95 -14.66
C SER A 164 0.44 8.29 -13.95
N GLN A 165 -0.68 8.98 -14.10
CA GLN A 165 -1.02 10.20 -13.36
C GLN A 165 -2.23 9.96 -12.47
N PHE A 166 -2.22 10.53 -11.27
CA PHE A 166 -3.32 10.40 -10.31
C PHE A 166 -4.14 11.69 -10.22
N ASP A 167 -5.47 11.55 -10.32
CA ASP A 167 -6.42 12.62 -10.07
C ASP A 167 -6.99 12.49 -8.65
N TYR A 168 -7.18 13.65 -8.02
CA TYR A 168 -7.62 13.75 -6.63
C TYR A 168 -9.01 14.36 -6.50
N GLN A 169 -9.78 13.84 -5.55
CA GLN A 169 -10.97 14.47 -5.03
C GLN A 169 -10.99 14.35 -3.50
N ASP A 170 -11.27 15.45 -2.80
CA ASP A 170 -11.33 15.50 -1.32
C ASP A 170 -10.09 14.89 -0.62
N GLY A 171 -8.91 15.09 -1.22
CA GLY A 171 -7.64 14.61 -0.68
C GLY A 171 -7.33 13.13 -0.91
N ARG A 172 -8.15 12.41 -1.69
CA ARG A 172 -7.93 11.00 -2.06
C ARG A 172 -7.75 10.83 -3.57
N ILE A 173 -6.98 9.82 -3.97
CA ILE A 173 -6.86 9.43 -5.38
C ILE A 173 -8.17 8.80 -5.80
N VAL A 174 -8.84 9.35 -6.81
CA VAL A 174 -10.10 8.79 -7.34
C VAL A 174 -9.95 8.19 -8.73
N LYS A 175 -8.88 8.56 -9.43
CA LYS A 175 -8.60 8.07 -10.77
C LYS A 175 -7.09 8.00 -11.03
N GLU A 176 -6.68 7.00 -11.77
CA GLU A 176 -5.37 6.86 -12.37
C GLU A 176 -5.54 6.73 -13.88
N THR A 177 -4.73 7.47 -14.65
CA THR A 177 -4.61 7.27 -16.10
C THR A 177 -3.21 6.79 -16.41
N SER A 178 -3.09 5.57 -16.93
CA SER A 178 -1.84 4.85 -17.17
C SER A 178 -1.57 4.74 -18.66
N LYS A 179 -0.32 4.97 -19.09
CA LYS A 179 0.11 4.85 -20.48
C LYS A 179 1.41 4.08 -20.61
N SER A 180 1.42 3.06 -21.46
CA SER A 180 2.60 2.28 -21.81
C SER A 180 3.58 3.09 -22.67
N SER A 181 4.84 2.69 -22.66
CA SER A 181 5.88 3.23 -23.53
C SER A 181 5.71 2.74 -24.97
N ASP A 182 5.04 1.60 -25.17
CA ASP A 182 4.56 1.15 -26.46
C ASP A 182 3.40 2.04 -26.93
N PRO A 183 3.57 2.80 -28.04
CA PRO A 183 2.54 3.70 -28.53
C PRO A 183 1.30 2.99 -29.11
N THR A 184 1.37 1.66 -29.32
CA THR A 184 0.25 0.86 -29.84
C THR A 184 -0.70 0.40 -28.74
N THR A 185 -0.26 0.43 -27.48
CA THR A 185 -1.07 0.08 -26.31
C THR A 185 -1.99 1.25 -25.94
N GLU A 186 -3.28 0.97 -25.79
CA GLU A 186 -4.25 1.96 -25.34
C GLU A 186 -3.97 2.40 -23.89
N ALA A 187 -4.40 3.62 -23.54
CA ALA A 187 -4.29 4.09 -22.17
C ALA A 187 -5.32 3.37 -21.30
N ILE A 188 -4.88 2.94 -20.12
CA ILE A 188 -5.71 2.27 -19.12
C ILE A 188 -6.21 3.31 -18.13
N THR A 189 -7.48 3.22 -17.75
CA THR A 189 -8.07 4.04 -16.69
C THR A 189 -8.45 3.18 -15.50
N THR A 190 -7.98 3.57 -14.32
CA THR A 190 -8.33 2.92 -13.05
C THR A 190 -9.06 3.91 -12.15
N GLU A 191 -10.23 3.53 -11.65
CA GLU A 191 -11.06 4.33 -10.75
C GLU A 191 -11.02 3.74 -9.34
N TYR A 192 -10.87 4.61 -8.34
CA TYR A 192 -10.85 4.25 -6.93
C TYR A 192 -12.08 4.83 -6.25
N GLN A 193 -12.94 3.96 -5.75
CA GLN A 193 -14.19 4.33 -5.10
C GLN A 193 -14.08 4.07 -3.61
N TYR A 194 -14.58 5.01 -2.80
CA TYR A 194 -14.51 4.95 -1.34
C TYR A 194 -15.92 4.91 -0.76
N ASN A 195 -16.08 4.19 0.36
CA ASN A 195 -17.32 4.21 1.11
C ASN A 195 -17.51 5.54 1.87
N PRO A 196 -18.69 5.81 2.47
CA PRO A 196 -18.92 7.05 3.22
C PRO A 196 -18.01 7.26 4.44
N GLN A 197 -17.44 6.19 5.01
CA GLN A 197 -16.43 6.26 6.07
C GLN A 197 -15.02 6.58 5.52
N GLY A 198 -14.88 6.63 4.20
CA GLY A 198 -13.65 6.99 3.51
C GLY A 198 -12.65 5.85 3.31
N LYS A 199 -13.08 4.59 3.47
CA LYS A 199 -12.27 3.40 3.18
C LYS A 199 -12.42 3.00 1.71
N LEU A 200 -11.37 2.47 1.11
CA LEU A 200 -11.39 1.98 -0.26
C LEU A 200 -12.45 0.88 -0.40
N GLN A 201 -13.42 1.07 -1.28
CA GLN A 201 -14.52 0.14 -1.49
C GLN A 201 -14.33 -0.68 -2.76
N THR A 202 -13.88 -0.05 -3.84
CA THR A 202 -13.74 -0.72 -5.14
C THR A 202 -12.61 -0.08 -5.94
N VAL A 203 -11.88 -0.92 -6.68
CA VAL A 203 -10.92 -0.51 -7.72
C VAL A 203 -11.42 -1.07 -9.05
N ILE A 204 -11.65 -0.18 -10.02
CA ILE A 204 -12.24 -0.52 -11.32
C ILE A 204 -11.26 -0.13 -12.42
N GLU A 205 -10.77 -1.09 -13.19
CA GLU A 205 -9.86 -0.88 -14.33
C GLU A 205 -10.61 -1.10 -15.63
N ASP A 206 -10.65 -0.08 -16.49
CA ASP A 206 -11.37 -0.10 -17.78
C ASP A 206 -12.81 -0.64 -17.67
N GLY A 207 -13.50 -0.23 -16.60
CA GLY A 207 -14.89 -0.63 -16.32
C GLY A 207 -15.05 -2.01 -15.69
N LYS A 208 -13.97 -2.73 -15.38
CA LYS A 208 -13.98 -4.04 -14.72
C LYS A 208 -13.50 -3.92 -13.28
N ILE A 209 -14.22 -4.56 -12.35
CA ILE A 209 -13.84 -4.58 -10.95
C ILE A 209 -12.61 -5.48 -10.78
N ASN A 210 -11.49 -4.89 -10.35
CA ASN A 210 -10.25 -5.61 -10.03
C ASN A 210 -10.16 -5.89 -8.52
N VAL A 211 -10.66 -4.97 -7.68
CA VAL A 211 -10.69 -5.16 -6.22
C VAL A 211 -12.02 -4.67 -5.66
N GLU A 212 -12.57 -5.40 -4.70
CA GLU A 212 -13.79 -5.01 -3.97
C GLU A 212 -13.69 -5.38 -2.48
N TYR A 213 -14.13 -4.48 -1.61
CA TYR A 213 -14.23 -4.70 -0.18
C TYR A 213 -15.67 -4.64 0.29
N GLN A 214 -16.01 -5.54 1.20
CA GLN A 214 -17.24 -5.49 1.98
C GLN A 214 -16.91 -5.15 3.42
N TYR A 215 -17.62 -4.16 3.97
CA TYR A 215 -17.46 -3.71 5.35
C TYR A 215 -18.74 -3.91 6.15
N ASP A 216 -18.62 -4.18 7.44
CA ASP A 216 -19.74 -4.05 8.36
C ASP A 216 -20.04 -2.59 8.72
N ARG A 217 -21.06 -2.37 9.55
CA ARG A 217 -21.48 -1.02 9.99
C ARG A 217 -20.43 -0.31 10.87
N GLU A 218 -19.54 -1.05 11.51
CA GLU A 218 -18.46 -0.54 12.34
C GLU A 218 -17.18 -0.29 11.52
N GLY A 219 -17.19 -0.63 10.23
CA GLY A 219 -16.08 -0.46 9.32
C GLY A 219 -15.07 -1.61 9.35
N LYS A 220 -15.42 -2.77 9.91
CA LYS A 220 -14.60 -3.99 9.82
C LYS A 220 -14.66 -4.56 8.41
N VAL A 221 -13.52 -4.96 7.86
CA VAL A 221 -13.49 -5.71 6.59
C VAL A 221 -14.10 -7.09 6.85
N ILE A 222 -15.14 -7.43 6.10
CA ILE A 222 -15.76 -8.76 6.08
C ILE A 222 -15.16 -9.60 4.96
N THR A 223 -15.04 -9.02 3.77
CA THR A 223 -14.53 -9.70 2.58
C THR A 223 -13.68 -8.76 1.75
N GLN A 224 -12.59 -9.26 1.19
CA GLN A 224 -11.85 -8.62 0.09
C GLN A 224 -11.81 -9.57 -1.10
N SER A 225 -12.20 -9.09 -2.27
CA SER A 225 -12.11 -9.83 -3.52
C SER A 225 -11.11 -9.17 -4.45
N ASN A 226 -10.17 -9.94 -4.98
CA ASN A 226 -9.22 -9.50 -6.00
C ASN A 226 -9.40 -10.35 -7.25
N TYR A 227 -9.59 -9.71 -8.40
CA TYR A 227 -9.80 -10.34 -9.70
C TYR A 227 -8.62 -9.97 -10.60
N VAL A 228 -7.94 -10.98 -11.14
CA VAL A 228 -6.77 -10.80 -12.00
C VAL A 228 -6.82 -11.75 -13.18
N LYS A 229 -6.29 -11.31 -14.33
CA LYS A 229 -6.02 -12.21 -15.44
C LYS A 229 -4.71 -12.95 -15.21
N GLY A 230 -4.78 -14.28 -15.30
CA GLY A 230 -3.61 -15.14 -15.23
C GLY A 230 -2.81 -15.15 -16.54
N ILE A 231 -1.64 -15.80 -16.49
CA ILE A 231 -0.66 -15.77 -17.58
C ILE A 231 -1.16 -16.48 -18.86
N ASN A 232 -2.10 -17.42 -18.73
CA ASN A 232 -2.70 -18.14 -19.85
C ASN A 232 -4.04 -17.54 -20.27
N GLY A 233 -4.39 -16.33 -19.78
CA GLY A 233 -5.66 -15.65 -20.05
C GLY A 233 -6.83 -16.12 -19.19
N GLU A 234 -6.59 -17.04 -18.25
CA GLU A 234 -7.57 -17.51 -17.28
C GLU A 234 -7.97 -16.40 -16.31
N ASP A 235 -9.23 -16.41 -15.86
CA ASP A 235 -9.69 -15.53 -14.79
C ASP A 235 -9.31 -16.14 -13.45
N LYS A 236 -8.58 -15.39 -12.63
CA LYS A 236 -8.28 -15.77 -11.25
C LYS A 236 -8.99 -14.82 -10.30
N SER A 237 -9.60 -15.38 -9.26
CA SER A 237 -10.09 -14.60 -8.13
C SER A 237 -9.42 -15.06 -6.85
N PHE A 238 -9.06 -14.12 -5.99
CA PHE A 238 -8.60 -14.33 -4.62
C PHE A 238 -9.57 -13.62 -3.70
N ILE A 239 -10.35 -14.38 -2.94
CA ILE A 239 -11.36 -13.86 -2.03
C ILE A 239 -10.91 -14.19 -0.61
N THR A 240 -10.66 -13.17 0.20
CA THR A 240 -10.46 -13.36 1.64
C THR A 240 -11.74 -13.05 2.40
N THR A 241 -12.11 -13.91 3.35
CA THR A 241 -13.20 -13.69 4.29
C THR A 241 -12.65 -13.65 5.69
N CYS A 242 -12.88 -12.55 6.39
CA CYS A 242 -12.39 -12.40 7.74
C CYS A 242 -13.20 -13.24 8.74
N LEU A 243 -12.49 -13.95 9.61
CA LEU A 243 -13.07 -14.85 10.62
C LEU A 243 -12.93 -14.28 12.03
N GLU A 244 -11.82 -13.59 12.31
CA GLU A 244 -11.52 -13.00 13.62
C GLU A 244 -10.91 -11.61 13.43
N TRP A 245 -11.32 -10.67 14.28
CA TRP A 245 -10.79 -9.31 14.32
C TRP A 245 -10.13 -9.04 15.66
N ASP A 246 -9.09 -8.21 15.64
CA ASP A 246 -8.45 -7.75 16.86
C ASP A 246 -9.15 -6.54 17.51
N LYS A 247 -8.53 -5.98 18.56
CA LYS A 247 -9.08 -4.85 19.33
C LYS A 247 -9.27 -3.57 18.51
N PHE A 248 -8.60 -3.43 17.37
CA PHE A 248 -8.72 -2.28 16.47
C PHE A 248 -9.57 -2.61 15.24
N ALA A 249 -10.27 -3.75 15.22
CA ALA A 249 -11.08 -4.16 14.08
C ALA A 249 -10.25 -4.49 12.81
N ASN A 250 -8.97 -4.85 12.97
CA ASN A 250 -8.17 -5.42 11.89
C ASN A 250 -8.35 -6.94 11.84
N CYS A 251 -8.34 -7.52 10.64
CA CYS A 251 -8.56 -8.95 10.47
C CYS A 251 -7.34 -9.75 10.91
N SER A 252 -7.41 -10.41 12.07
CA SER A 252 -6.33 -11.23 12.63
C SER A 252 -6.32 -12.65 12.06
N LYS A 253 -7.44 -13.12 11.50
CA LYS A 253 -7.54 -14.43 10.86
C LYS A 253 -8.58 -14.42 9.75
N GLU A 254 -8.22 -14.95 8.60
CA GLU A 254 -9.08 -14.98 7.41
C GLU A 254 -8.95 -16.28 6.64
N GLU A 255 -10.02 -16.67 5.96
CA GLU A 255 -9.99 -17.72 4.94
C GLU A 255 -9.73 -17.08 3.58
N LEU A 256 -8.69 -17.53 2.88
CA LEU A 256 -8.40 -17.19 1.49
C LEU A 256 -8.89 -18.31 0.58
N GLU A 257 -9.75 -17.97 -0.36
CA GLU A 257 -10.19 -18.83 -1.46
C GLU A 257 -9.61 -18.32 -2.78
N SER A 258 -9.00 -19.21 -3.56
CA SER A 258 -8.56 -18.92 -4.92
C SER A 258 -9.31 -19.77 -5.92
N THR A 259 -10.00 -19.13 -6.86
CA THR A 259 -10.70 -19.80 -7.96
C THR A 259 -10.02 -19.44 -9.27
N ILE A 260 -9.82 -20.45 -10.13
CA ILE A 260 -9.36 -20.26 -11.50
C ILE A 260 -10.48 -20.69 -12.45
N LYS A 261 -10.83 -19.81 -13.38
CA LYS A 261 -11.81 -20.06 -14.43
C LYS A 261 -11.20 -19.88 -15.81
N PHE A 262 -11.63 -20.70 -16.75
CA PHE A 262 -11.33 -20.53 -18.17
C PHE A 262 -12.64 -20.65 -18.94
N ASN A 263 -12.98 -19.66 -19.76
CA ASN A 263 -14.28 -19.57 -20.44
C ASN A 263 -15.47 -19.78 -19.48
N ASP A 264 -15.44 -19.08 -18.33
CA ASP A 264 -16.44 -19.15 -17.25
C ASP A 264 -16.57 -20.50 -16.51
N GLU A 265 -15.84 -21.54 -16.92
CA GLU A 265 -15.80 -22.83 -16.24
C GLU A 265 -14.73 -22.83 -15.15
N VAL A 266 -15.09 -23.29 -13.94
CA VAL A 266 -14.13 -23.46 -12.84
C VAL A 266 -13.25 -24.66 -13.14
N ILE A 267 -11.97 -24.40 -13.37
CA ILE A 267 -10.97 -25.42 -13.66
C ILE A 267 -10.14 -25.79 -12.44
N ASN A 268 -10.05 -24.89 -11.46
CA ASN A 268 -9.31 -25.16 -10.23
C ASN A 268 -9.77 -24.28 -9.06
N PHE A 269 -9.56 -24.79 -7.85
CA PHE A 269 -9.91 -24.14 -6.60
C PHE A 269 -8.91 -24.49 -5.50
N SER A 270 -8.59 -23.54 -4.64
CA SER A 270 -7.68 -23.74 -3.50
C SER A 270 -8.09 -22.87 -2.31
N LYS A 271 -7.82 -23.36 -1.10
CA LYS A 271 -8.02 -22.60 0.15
C LYS A 271 -6.75 -22.47 0.97
N ALA A 272 -6.67 -21.43 1.78
CA ALA A 272 -5.70 -21.29 2.86
C ALA A 272 -6.34 -20.52 4.02
N THR A 273 -5.84 -20.69 5.24
CA THR A 273 -6.15 -19.80 6.35
C THR A 273 -4.95 -18.88 6.58
N LEU A 274 -5.15 -17.58 6.56
CA LEU A 274 -4.12 -16.59 6.88
C LEU A 274 -4.28 -16.13 8.33
N HIS A 275 -3.15 -15.96 9.01
CA HIS A 275 -3.07 -15.46 10.39
C HIS A 275 -2.22 -14.20 10.38
N ASN A 276 -2.80 -13.09 10.79
CA ASN A 276 -2.19 -11.78 10.83
C ASN A 276 -1.97 -11.37 12.28
N GLU A 277 -0.70 -11.24 12.67
CA GLU A 277 -0.30 -10.74 13.98
C GLU A 277 0.03 -9.25 13.89
N PHE A 278 -0.69 -8.44 14.67
CA PHE A 278 -0.53 -6.99 14.69
C PHE A 278 0.23 -6.54 15.94
N ILE A 279 1.22 -5.69 15.75
CA ILE A 279 1.87 -4.92 16.82
C ILE A 279 1.50 -3.46 16.61
N TYR A 280 1.20 -2.77 17.71
CA TYR A 280 0.77 -1.38 17.72
C TYR A 280 1.78 -0.51 18.48
N TYR A 281 1.82 0.78 18.15
CA TYR A 281 2.42 1.78 19.01
C TYR A 281 1.52 2.03 20.24
N GLU A 282 2.15 2.35 21.37
CA GLU A 282 1.48 2.70 22.64
C GLU A 282 0.98 4.15 22.65
#